data_AF-A0A7C9DEA5-F1
#
_entry.id   AF-A0A7C9DEA5-F1
#
_cell.length_a   1.000
_cell.length_b   1.000
_cell.length_c   1.000
_cell.angle_alpha   90.00
_cell.angle_beta   90.00
_cell.angle_gamma   90.00
#
_symmetry.space_group_name_H-M   'P 1'
#
loop_
_entity.id
_entity.type
_entity.pdbx_description
1 polymer ?
#
loop_
_entity_poly.entity_id
_entity_poly.type
_entity_poly.pdbx_seq_one_letter_code
_entity_poly.pdbx_strand_id
1 'polypeptide(L)'
;MTTILNPTITLIQTKFKSPESSHRTWVTRPSSSDGEDRTPRRKLMLSTLLGGAGGLASMCLPKKAHAEEFKWGTRSFLWEHFFEPGLSPEDAAARIRNTAEGFHGLRHMLDTMSWRYVIFYIRLKQAYLKQDMQAALAVVPDRLKKDYVNAANELVDNMAEFDYYVRTPKVYESYLFYEKTLKSIDNLVACLA
;
A
#
# COMPACT_ATOMS: atom_id res chain seq x y z
N MET A 1 -56.12 20.96 30.36
CA MET A 1 -56.40 21.71 29.11
C MET A 1 -55.18 22.55 28.81
N THR A 2 -54.80 22.65 27.52
CA THR A 2 -53.62 23.26 26.83
C THR A 2 -52.40 22.31 26.63
N THR A 3 -52.32 21.49 25.56
CA THR A 3 -51.83 21.70 24.15
C THR A 3 -50.40 22.26 24.04
N ILE A 4 -49.37 21.42 23.85
CA ILE A 4 -48.68 21.02 22.58
C ILE A 4 -48.10 22.19 21.78
N LEU A 5 -46.78 22.19 21.50
CA LEU A 5 -46.20 22.30 20.15
C LEU A 5 -44.72 21.83 20.15
N ASN A 6 -44.48 20.67 19.52
CA ASN A 6 -43.16 20.20 19.06
C ASN A 6 -42.82 20.89 17.72
N PRO A 7 -41.59 21.40 17.51
CA PRO A 7 -41.16 21.80 16.19
C PRO A 7 -40.59 20.61 15.41
N THR A 8 -41.39 20.13 14.45
CA THR A 8 -41.03 19.23 13.35
C THR A 8 -39.90 19.83 12.52
N ILE A 9 -38.73 19.16 12.51
CA ILE A 9 -37.63 19.48 11.61
C ILE A 9 -37.99 19.00 10.20
N THR A 10 -38.25 19.95 9.30
CA THR A 10 -38.45 19.71 7.87
C THR A 10 -37.14 19.31 7.19
N LEU A 11 -37.12 18.09 6.65
CA LEU A 11 -36.02 17.52 5.89
C LEU A 11 -36.10 18.05 4.44
N ILE A 12 -35.21 18.98 4.09
CA ILE A 12 -35.06 19.49 2.72
C ILE A 12 -34.35 18.41 1.89
N GLN A 13 -35.13 17.65 1.10
CA GLN A 13 -34.59 16.78 0.06
C GLN A 13 -34.25 17.61 -1.19
N THR A 14 -32.96 17.91 -1.38
CA THR A 14 -32.47 18.40 -2.67
C THR A 14 -32.23 17.22 -3.60
N LYS A 15 -33.07 17.07 -4.63
CA LYS A 15 -32.83 16.16 -5.75
C LYS A 15 -31.57 16.59 -6.51
N PHE A 16 -30.46 15.88 -6.31
CA PHE A 16 -29.32 15.96 -7.22
C PHE A 16 -29.62 15.15 -8.49
N LYS A 17 -29.70 15.86 -9.62
CA LYS A 17 -29.87 15.32 -10.96
C LYS A 17 -28.50 14.84 -11.46
N SER A 18 -28.33 13.53 -11.60
CA SER A 18 -27.11 12.90 -12.15
C SER A 18 -26.98 13.23 -13.64
N PRO A 19 -25.84 13.74 -14.13
CA PRO A 19 -25.59 13.83 -15.56
C PRO A 19 -25.14 12.46 -16.11
N GLU A 20 -25.97 11.95 -17.01
CA GLU A 20 -25.77 10.79 -17.86
C GLU A 20 -24.53 11.00 -18.74
N SER A 21 -23.46 10.22 -18.52
CA SER A 21 -22.24 10.26 -19.34
C SER A 21 -22.22 9.08 -20.32
N SER A 22 -22.19 9.42 -21.59
CA SER A 22 -22.14 8.52 -22.74
C SER A 22 -20.85 7.69 -22.74
N HIS A 23 -20.97 6.38 -22.55
CA HIS A 23 -19.91 5.42 -22.82
C HIS A 23 -19.60 5.35 -24.33
N ARG A 24 -18.51 6.01 -24.76
CA ARG A 24 -17.88 5.77 -26.06
C ARG A 24 -16.87 4.62 -25.92
N THR A 25 -17.25 3.43 -26.35
CA THR A 25 -16.31 2.33 -26.56
C THR A 25 -15.57 2.54 -27.89
N TRP A 26 -14.25 2.66 -27.82
CA TRP A 26 -13.40 2.65 -29.00
C TRP A 26 -13.12 1.21 -29.39
N VAL A 27 -13.70 0.78 -30.52
CA VAL A 27 -13.40 -0.50 -31.18
C VAL A 27 -12.24 -0.25 -32.14
N THR A 28 -11.07 -0.80 -31.83
CA THR A 28 -9.91 -0.76 -32.73
C THR A 28 -10.01 -1.90 -33.72
N ARG A 29 -10.26 -1.57 -34.99
CA ARG A 29 -10.29 -2.47 -36.14
C ARG A 29 -8.90 -2.49 -36.80
N PRO A 30 -8.18 -3.63 -36.88
CA PRO A 30 -6.97 -3.69 -37.69
C PRO A 30 -7.35 -3.84 -39.16
N SER A 31 -6.90 -2.89 -40.01
CA SER A 31 -6.96 -3.02 -41.46
C SER A 31 -5.65 -3.60 -41.98
N SER A 32 -5.71 -4.83 -42.49
CA SER A 32 -4.73 -5.39 -43.41
C SER A 32 -5.17 -5.09 -44.85
N SER A 33 -4.30 -4.50 -45.67
CA SER A 33 -4.32 -4.73 -47.11
C SER A 33 -2.98 -4.36 -47.72
N ASP A 34 -2.39 -5.36 -48.37
CA ASP A 34 -1.22 -5.36 -49.23
C ASP A 34 -1.26 -4.30 -50.35
N GLY A 35 -0.07 -4.00 -50.88
CA GLY A 35 0.09 -3.21 -52.10
C GLY A 35 1.55 -2.90 -52.43
N GLU A 36 2.24 -3.89 -52.96
CA GLU A 36 3.53 -3.90 -53.65
C GLU A 36 3.89 -2.62 -54.46
N ASP A 37 5.14 -2.16 -54.39
CA ASP A 37 6.20 -2.49 -55.38
C ASP A 37 7.34 -1.43 -55.43
N ARG A 38 8.52 -1.89 -55.84
CA ARG A 38 9.77 -1.16 -56.23
C ARG A 38 10.91 -1.04 -55.20
N THR A 39 11.78 -2.06 -55.26
CA THR A 39 13.17 -2.11 -54.79
C THR A 39 14.11 -1.25 -55.69
N PRO A 40 15.47 -1.25 -55.56
CA PRO A 40 16.34 -1.81 -54.52
C PRO A 40 17.45 -0.83 -54.06
N ARG A 41 18.01 -1.04 -52.85
CA ARG A 41 19.46 -0.85 -52.50
C ARG A 41 19.62 -0.73 -50.98
N ARG A 42 19.88 -1.87 -50.33
CA ARG A 42 21.11 -2.08 -49.55
C ARG A 42 21.17 -3.55 -49.15
N LYS A 43 22.34 -4.11 -49.41
CA LYS A 43 22.63 -5.53 -49.45
C LYS A 43 22.50 -6.15 -48.07
N LEU A 44 21.69 -7.20 -48.00
CA LEU A 44 21.82 -8.30 -47.07
C LEU A 44 23.20 -8.93 -47.28
N MET A 45 23.99 -9.03 -46.23
CA MET A 45 25.10 -9.97 -46.14
C MET A 45 24.82 -10.85 -44.94
N LEU A 46 24.14 -11.96 -45.22
CA LEU A 46 24.08 -13.13 -44.35
C LEU A 46 25.36 -13.92 -44.62
N SER A 47 26.24 -14.01 -43.63
CA SER A 47 27.41 -14.89 -43.65
C SER A 47 27.31 -15.83 -42.45
N THR A 48 26.96 -17.07 -42.77
CA THR A 48 26.99 -18.22 -41.89
C THR A 48 28.45 -18.54 -41.56
N LEU A 49 28.82 -18.52 -40.29
CA LEU A 49 29.98 -19.27 -39.79
C LEU A 49 29.49 -20.20 -38.68
N LEU A 50 29.31 -21.45 -39.09
CA LEU A 50 29.18 -22.64 -38.26
C LEU A 50 30.59 -22.99 -37.75
N GLY A 51 30.76 -23.18 -36.44
CA GLY A 51 31.97 -23.79 -35.88
C GLY A 51 32.67 -22.96 -34.81
N GLY A 52 32.11 -22.95 -33.60
CA GLY A 52 32.76 -22.43 -32.41
C GLY A 52 32.11 -23.02 -31.18
N ALA A 53 32.79 -23.97 -30.55
CA ALA A 53 32.36 -24.65 -29.34
C ALA A 53 32.11 -23.68 -28.18
N GLY A 54 31.07 -23.94 -27.39
CA GLY A 54 30.94 -23.43 -26.03
C GLY A 54 30.23 -22.09 -25.91
N GLY A 55 28.90 -22.11 -25.83
CA GLY A 55 28.12 -20.98 -25.35
C GLY A 55 26.73 -20.96 -25.94
N LEU A 56 25.73 -20.60 -25.13
CA LEU A 56 24.33 -20.34 -25.52
C LEU A 56 23.40 -21.56 -25.59
N ALA A 57 23.35 -22.38 -24.55
CA ALA A 57 22.19 -23.24 -24.27
C ALA A 57 21.90 -23.33 -22.76
N SER A 58 21.93 -22.20 -22.09
CA SER A 58 21.26 -22.04 -20.80
C SER A 58 20.96 -20.57 -20.58
N MET A 59 20.07 -20.01 -21.40
CA MET A 59 19.17 -18.96 -20.90
C MET A 59 18.25 -19.64 -19.87
N CYS A 60 18.83 -19.95 -18.71
CA CYS A 60 18.09 -20.23 -17.51
C CYS A 60 17.49 -18.90 -17.11
N LEU A 61 16.29 -18.65 -17.63
CA LEU A 61 15.29 -17.78 -17.02
C LEU A 61 15.48 -17.83 -15.50
N PRO A 62 15.53 -16.70 -14.78
CA PRO A 62 15.52 -16.72 -13.33
C PRO A 62 14.15 -17.22 -12.85
N LYS A 63 13.96 -18.56 -12.85
CA LYS A 63 12.74 -19.22 -12.38
C LYS A 63 12.55 -19.08 -10.86
N LYS A 64 13.58 -18.60 -10.14
CA LYS A 64 13.48 -18.23 -8.73
C LYS A 64 13.06 -16.77 -8.51
N ALA A 65 13.32 -15.87 -9.46
CA ALA A 65 12.91 -14.47 -9.34
C ALA A 65 11.40 -14.32 -9.51
N HIS A 66 10.76 -15.14 -10.36
CA HIS A 66 9.30 -15.07 -10.51
C HIS A 66 8.54 -15.51 -9.26
N ALA A 67 9.02 -16.50 -8.50
CA ALA A 67 8.36 -16.93 -7.26
C ALA A 67 8.45 -15.86 -6.14
N GLU A 68 9.50 -15.03 -6.18
CA GLU A 68 9.66 -13.88 -5.28
C GLU A 68 8.94 -12.63 -5.82
N GLU A 69 8.78 -12.50 -7.14
CA GLU A 69 7.98 -11.44 -7.76
C GLU A 69 6.47 -11.63 -7.57
N PHE A 70 5.99 -12.87 -7.47
CA PHE A 70 4.61 -13.16 -7.08
C PHE A 70 4.36 -13.01 -5.57
N LYS A 71 5.37 -12.63 -4.76
CA LYS A 71 5.12 -12.15 -3.38
C LYS A 71 4.54 -10.74 -3.34
N TRP A 72 4.57 -9.99 -4.46
CA TRP A 72 3.94 -8.68 -4.53
C TRP A 72 2.79 -8.69 -5.55
N GLY A 73 1.57 -8.61 -5.01
CA GLY A 73 0.31 -8.72 -5.71
C GLY A 73 0.23 -7.84 -6.95
N THR A 74 -0.02 -8.46 -8.09
CA THR A 74 -0.41 -7.74 -9.31
C THR A 74 -1.74 -8.30 -9.80
N ARG A 75 -2.85 -7.67 -9.40
CA ARG A 75 -3.92 -7.19 -10.32
C ARG A 75 -5.24 -6.75 -9.69
N SER A 76 -5.47 -6.88 -8.38
CA SER A 76 -6.73 -6.38 -7.79
C SER A 76 -6.61 -6.02 -6.32
N PHE A 77 -6.95 -4.77 -6.01
CA PHE A 77 -7.06 -4.23 -4.64
C PHE A 77 -7.88 -5.12 -3.70
N LEU A 78 -9.00 -5.68 -4.16
CA LEU A 78 -9.83 -6.59 -3.35
C LEU A 78 -9.13 -7.91 -3.03
N TRP A 79 -8.36 -8.44 -3.97
CA TRP A 79 -7.66 -9.71 -3.78
C TRP A 79 -6.47 -9.54 -2.85
N GLU A 80 -5.73 -8.44 -3.03
CA GLU A 80 -4.60 -8.09 -2.19
C GLU A 80 -5.01 -7.85 -0.73
N HIS A 81 -6.10 -7.13 -0.51
CA HIS A 81 -6.49 -6.75 0.84
C HIS A 81 -7.27 -7.84 1.60
N PHE A 82 -8.07 -8.66 0.92
CA PHE A 82 -8.98 -9.60 1.59
C PHE A 82 -8.65 -11.08 1.37
N PHE A 83 -7.92 -11.43 0.30
CA PHE A 83 -7.75 -12.81 -0.13
C PHE A 83 -6.29 -13.26 -0.21
N GLU A 84 -5.32 -12.38 0.03
CA GLU A 84 -3.93 -12.78 0.16
C GLU A 84 -3.72 -13.58 1.46
N PRO A 85 -2.96 -14.69 1.40
CA PRO A 85 -2.58 -15.41 2.60
C PRO A 85 -1.79 -14.47 3.52
N GLY A 86 -2.09 -14.53 4.82
CA GLY A 86 -1.34 -13.79 5.82
C GLY A 86 0.16 -14.04 5.68
N LEU A 87 0.95 -12.98 5.87
CA LEU A 87 2.39 -13.06 5.85
C LEU A 87 2.88 -14.03 6.96
N SER A 88 4.03 -14.70 6.73
CA SER A 88 4.65 -15.54 7.77
C SER A 88 4.83 -14.72 9.06
N PRO A 89 4.62 -15.30 10.25
CA PRO A 89 4.74 -14.55 11.51
C PRO A 89 6.09 -13.83 11.68
N GLU A 90 7.18 -14.43 11.21
CA GLU A 90 8.53 -13.84 11.24
C GLU A 90 8.67 -12.68 10.24
N ASP A 91 8.15 -12.87 9.03
CA ASP A 91 8.15 -11.85 7.96
C ASP A 91 7.26 -10.64 8.37
N ALA A 92 6.14 -10.89 9.06
CA ALA A 92 5.29 -9.85 9.63
C ALA A 92 6.04 -9.03 10.70
N ALA A 93 6.78 -9.68 11.60
CA ALA A 93 7.63 -9.01 12.57
C ALA A 93 8.75 -8.19 11.90
N ALA A 94 9.32 -8.67 10.79
CA ALA A 94 10.27 -7.90 9.99
C ALA A 94 9.62 -6.66 9.32
N ARG A 95 8.40 -6.81 8.80
CA ARG A 95 7.64 -5.69 8.20
C ARG A 95 7.24 -4.63 9.24
N ILE A 96 6.92 -5.04 10.46
CA ILE A 96 6.68 -4.13 11.60
C ILE A 96 7.95 -3.33 11.91
N ARG A 97 9.13 -3.95 11.92
CA ARG A 97 10.42 -3.26 12.14
C ARG A 97 10.71 -2.22 11.07
N ASN A 98 10.54 -2.57 9.79
CA ASN A 98 10.65 -1.61 8.68
C ASN A 98 9.61 -0.47 8.80
N THR A 99 8.41 -0.77 9.30
CA THR A 99 7.40 0.24 9.56
C THR A 99 7.85 1.21 10.66
N ALA A 100 8.46 0.71 11.74
CA ALA A 100 9.06 1.52 12.80
C ALA A 100 10.16 2.45 12.26
N GLU A 101 11.10 1.91 11.48
CA GLU A 101 12.15 2.70 10.82
C GLU A 101 11.56 3.80 9.92
N GLY A 102 10.49 3.47 9.19
CA GLY A 102 9.76 4.43 8.37
C GLY A 102 9.14 5.57 9.17
N PHE A 103 8.63 5.29 10.37
CA PHE A 103 8.12 6.32 11.27
C PHE A 103 9.23 7.17 11.85
N HIS A 104 10.39 6.62 12.20
CA HIS A 104 11.54 7.41 12.64
C HIS A 104 12.02 8.39 11.54
N GLY A 105 11.94 8.00 10.27
CA GLY A 105 12.24 8.86 9.13
C GLY A 105 11.22 10.00 8.86
N LEU A 106 10.06 9.99 9.53
CA LEU A 106 8.97 10.94 9.29
C LEU A 106 9.23 12.33 9.90
N ARG A 107 10.19 12.44 10.85
CA ARG A 107 10.50 13.68 11.56
C ARG A 107 10.77 14.86 10.63
N HIS A 108 11.65 14.69 9.65
CA HIS A 108 12.00 15.75 8.71
C HIS A 108 10.79 16.24 7.89
N MET A 109 9.86 15.32 7.55
CA MET A 109 8.65 15.66 6.80
C MET A 109 7.66 16.49 7.64
N LEU A 110 7.61 16.26 8.95
CA LEU A 110 6.87 17.12 9.89
C LEU A 110 7.52 18.49 10.03
N ASP A 111 8.86 18.55 10.19
CA ASP A 111 9.62 19.80 10.31
C ASP A 111 9.47 20.70 9.08
N THR A 112 9.42 20.11 7.90
CA THR A 112 9.18 20.81 6.63
C THR A 112 7.71 21.08 6.33
N MET A 113 6.80 20.77 7.26
CA MET A 113 5.35 21.00 7.13
C MET A 113 4.74 20.33 5.88
N SER A 114 5.28 19.19 5.46
CA SER A 114 4.88 18.46 4.25
C SER A 114 3.61 17.62 4.47
N TRP A 115 2.57 18.23 5.04
CA TRP A 115 1.36 17.56 5.57
C TRP A 115 0.72 16.55 4.62
N ARG A 116 0.57 16.89 3.33
CA ARG A 116 -0.03 15.99 2.34
C ARG A 116 0.77 14.69 2.16
N TYR A 117 2.09 14.78 2.21
CA TYR A 117 2.97 13.62 2.13
C TYR A 117 2.90 12.80 3.41
N VAL A 118 2.90 13.46 4.57
CA VAL A 118 2.78 12.81 5.89
C VAL A 118 1.49 11.99 5.97
N ILE A 119 0.34 12.54 5.59
CA ILE A 119 -0.96 11.82 5.59
C ILE A 119 -0.88 10.56 4.72
N PHE A 120 -0.38 10.69 3.49
CA PHE A 120 -0.28 9.56 2.58
C PHE A 120 0.67 8.48 3.12
N TYR A 121 1.80 8.89 3.67
CA TYR A 121 2.81 7.99 4.22
C TYR A 121 2.27 7.19 5.42
N ILE A 122 1.64 7.87 6.38
CA ILE A 122 1.04 7.22 7.56
C ILE A 122 0.02 6.18 7.12
N ARG A 123 -0.89 6.54 6.21
CA ARG A 123 -1.95 5.65 5.73
C ARG A 123 -1.43 4.44 4.96
N LEU A 124 -0.37 4.63 4.18
CA LEU A 124 0.30 3.53 3.47
C LEU A 124 0.93 2.54 4.45
N LYS A 125 1.57 3.04 5.52
CA LYS A 125 2.13 2.17 6.57
C LYS A 125 1.06 1.50 7.43
N GLN A 126 -0.06 2.18 7.69
CA GLN A 126 -1.19 1.65 8.46
C GLN A 126 -1.95 0.52 7.76
N ALA A 127 -2.03 0.56 6.42
CA ALA A 127 -2.91 -0.31 5.64
C ALA A 127 -2.76 -1.81 5.97
N TYR A 128 -1.53 -2.27 6.21
CA TYR A 128 -1.24 -3.68 6.50
C TYR A 128 -0.86 -3.95 7.95
N LEU A 129 -0.62 -2.90 8.76
CA LEU A 129 -0.09 -3.01 10.11
C LEU A 129 -1.00 -3.83 11.03
N LYS A 130 -2.32 -3.71 10.89
CA LYS A 130 -3.29 -4.50 11.68
C LYS A 130 -3.14 -6.00 11.42
N GLN A 131 -3.03 -6.39 10.16
CA GLN A 131 -2.85 -7.79 9.76
C GLN A 131 -1.48 -8.32 10.22
N ASP A 132 -0.44 -7.49 10.12
CA ASP A 132 0.90 -7.82 10.59
C ASP A 132 0.94 -8.08 12.09
N MET A 133 0.31 -7.22 12.88
CA MET A 133 0.28 -7.38 14.34
C MET A 133 -0.44 -8.67 14.74
N GLN A 134 -1.52 -9.01 14.03
CA GLN A 134 -2.25 -10.26 14.25
C GLN A 134 -1.39 -11.49 13.91
N ALA A 135 -0.65 -11.45 12.80
CA ALA A 135 0.23 -12.55 12.37
C ALA A 135 1.44 -12.71 13.31
N ALA A 136 2.05 -11.60 13.71
CA ALA A 136 3.22 -11.56 14.59
C ALA A 136 2.92 -12.09 16.00
N LEU A 137 1.66 -12.07 16.44
CA LEU A 137 1.22 -12.61 17.74
C LEU A 137 1.57 -14.10 17.94
N ALA A 138 1.77 -14.85 16.85
CA ALA A 138 2.21 -16.24 16.90
C ALA A 138 3.69 -16.41 17.31
N VAL A 139 4.52 -15.39 17.12
CA VAL A 139 5.95 -15.39 17.52
C VAL A 139 6.13 -14.96 18.97
N VAL A 140 5.23 -14.12 19.48
CA VAL A 140 5.34 -13.52 20.81
C VAL A 140 5.23 -14.58 21.92
N PRO A 141 6.17 -14.62 22.89
CA PRO A 141 6.07 -15.51 24.05
C PRO A 141 4.81 -15.25 24.88
N ASP A 142 4.20 -16.31 25.44
CA ASP A 142 2.91 -16.21 26.17
C ASP A 142 2.89 -15.16 27.28
N ARG A 143 4.03 -14.98 27.96
CA ARG A 143 4.19 -14.00 29.05
C ARG A 143 4.04 -12.55 28.58
N LEU A 144 4.45 -12.26 27.34
CA LEU A 144 4.47 -10.92 26.76
C LEU A 144 3.23 -10.61 25.91
N LYS A 145 2.38 -11.60 25.63
CA LYS A 145 1.19 -11.42 24.77
C LYS A 145 0.26 -10.30 25.26
N LYS A 146 0.07 -10.17 26.58
CA LYS A 146 -0.78 -9.10 27.14
C LYS A 146 -0.18 -7.72 26.88
N ASP A 147 1.12 -7.57 27.11
CA ASP A 147 1.84 -6.31 26.93
C ASP A 147 1.89 -5.93 25.45
N TYR A 148 2.10 -6.92 24.58
CA TYR A 148 2.02 -6.77 23.13
C TYR A 148 0.65 -6.24 22.67
N VAL A 149 -0.45 -6.84 23.16
CA VAL A 149 -1.82 -6.41 22.80
C VAL A 149 -2.08 -4.99 23.30
N ASN A 150 -1.61 -4.63 24.49
CA ASN A 150 -1.76 -3.26 25.00
C ASN A 150 -0.99 -2.25 24.15
N ALA A 151 0.27 -2.56 23.79
CA ALA A 151 1.09 -1.72 22.93
C ALA A 151 0.47 -1.58 21.52
N ALA A 152 -0.09 -2.66 20.97
CA ALA A 152 -0.78 -2.64 19.68
C ALA A 152 -2.04 -1.77 19.69
N ASN A 153 -2.84 -1.83 20.75
CA ASN A 153 -4.02 -0.98 20.90
C ASN A 153 -3.62 0.50 21.02
N GLU A 154 -2.64 0.80 21.89
CA GLU A 154 -2.12 2.16 22.07
C GLU A 154 -1.54 2.72 20.76
N LEU A 155 -0.84 1.90 19.98
CA LEU A 155 -0.32 2.29 18.67
C LEU A 155 -1.44 2.67 17.70
N VAL A 156 -2.49 1.84 17.58
CA VAL A 156 -3.62 2.13 16.68
C VAL A 156 -4.31 3.45 17.07
N ASP A 157 -4.54 3.66 18.36
CA ASP A 157 -5.17 4.87 18.87
C ASP A 157 -4.30 6.11 18.62
N ASN A 158 -3.01 6.04 18.95
CA ASN A 158 -2.06 7.14 18.72
C ASN A 158 -1.94 7.48 17.23
N MET A 159 -1.92 6.49 16.35
CA MET A 159 -1.84 6.75 14.91
C MET A 159 -3.13 7.34 14.34
N ALA A 160 -4.30 7.00 14.89
CA ALA A 160 -5.58 7.58 14.49
C ALA A 160 -5.64 9.07 14.87
N GLU A 161 -5.22 9.41 16.10
CA GLU A 161 -5.08 10.80 16.54
C GLU A 161 -4.01 11.54 15.72
N PHE A 162 -2.88 10.90 15.41
CA PHE A 162 -1.84 11.48 14.58
C PHE A 162 -2.35 11.83 13.17
N ASP A 163 -3.07 10.92 12.47
CA ASP A 163 -3.71 11.23 11.17
C ASP A 163 -4.70 12.39 11.28
N TYR A 164 -5.45 12.45 12.39
CA TYR A 164 -6.41 13.52 12.64
C TYR A 164 -5.74 14.91 12.77
N TYR A 165 -4.66 15.03 13.54
CA TYR A 165 -3.98 16.31 13.76
C TYR A 165 -3.17 16.77 12.55
N VAL A 166 -2.54 15.83 11.83
CA VAL A 166 -1.85 16.12 10.57
C VAL A 166 -2.84 16.63 9.51
N ARG A 167 -4.07 16.12 9.51
CA ARG A 167 -5.14 16.61 8.61
C ARG A 167 -5.66 17.99 8.96
N THR A 168 -5.61 18.40 10.24
CA THR A 168 -6.06 19.71 10.74
C THR A 168 -4.91 20.71 10.93
N PRO A 169 -3.85 20.57 10.11
CA PRO A 169 -2.43 20.90 10.37
C PRO A 169 -2.13 21.58 11.71
N LYS A 170 -2.41 20.87 12.82
CA LYS A 170 -2.08 21.35 14.16
C LYS A 170 -0.67 20.94 14.52
N VAL A 171 0.27 21.87 14.42
CA VAL A 171 1.71 21.59 14.55
C VAL A 171 2.04 20.88 15.86
N TYR A 172 1.68 21.50 16.99
CA TYR A 172 2.04 20.99 18.32
C TYR A 172 1.45 19.60 18.58
N GLU A 173 0.15 19.43 18.35
CA GLU A 173 -0.53 18.16 18.56
C GLU A 173 -0.01 17.07 17.62
N SER A 174 0.33 17.42 16.37
CA SER A 174 0.94 16.47 15.43
C SER A 174 2.28 15.95 15.94
N TYR A 175 3.15 16.83 16.46
CA TYR A 175 4.41 16.39 17.08
C TYR A 175 4.19 15.55 18.34
N LEU A 176 3.25 15.95 19.19
CA LEU A 176 2.94 15.20 20.41
C LEU A 176 2.51 13.76 20.09
N PHE A 177 1.59 13.59 19.13
CA PHE A 177 1.12 12.26 18.74
C PHE A 177 2.12 11.50 17.86
N TYR A 178 2.98 12.18 17.13
CA TYR A 178 4.15 11.57 16.48
C TYR A 178 5.06 10.89 17.51
N GLU A 179 5.49 11.60 18.55
CA GLU A 179 6.38 11.05 19.59
C GLU A 179 5.71 9.91 20.37
N LYS A 180 4.39 10.02 20.65
CA LYS A 180 3.62 8.91 21.24
C LYS A 180 3.57 7.69 20.32
N THR A 181 3.38 7.91 19.02
CA THR A 181 3.39 6.85 18.01
C THR A 181 4.74 6.14 17.99
N LEU A 182 5.85 6.88 17.96
CA LEU A 182 7.21 6.32 18.04
C LEU A 182 7.40 5.45 19.28
N LYS A 183 7.02 5.98 20.45
CA LYS A 183 7.13 5.24 21.70
C LYS A 183 6.31 3.95 21.66
N SER A 184 5.07 4.00 21.17
CA SER A 184 4.19 2.82 21.11
C SER A 184 4.69 1.76 20.12
N ILE A 185 5.25 2.16 18.97
CA ILE A 185 5.79 1.19 18.01
C ILE A 185 7.11 0.59 18.50
N ASP A 186 7.97 1.36 19.16
CA ASP A 186 9.22 0.86 19.74
C ASP A 186 8.92 -0.14 20.88
N ASN A 187 7.91 0.13 21.72
CA ASN A 187 7.43 -0.82 22.72
C ASN A 187 6.91 -2.13 22.10
N LEU A 188 6.20 -2.03 20.98
CA LEU A 188 5.68 -3.19 20.25
C LEU A 188 6.83 -4.00 19.64
N VAL A 189 7.83 -3.35 19.04
CA VAL A 189 9.03 -3.99 18.51
C VAL A 189 9.83 -4.66 19.62
N ALA A 190 9.93 -4.07 20.80
CA ALA A 190 10.60 -4.68 21.95
C ALA A 190 9.95 -6.00 22.40
N CYS A 191 8.63 -6.17 22.19
CA CYS A 191 7.92 -7.42 22.49
C CYS A 191 8.14 -8.52 21.43
N LEU A 192 8.70 -8.16 20.26
CA LEU A 192 9.00 -9.06 19.14
C LEU A 192 10.47 -9.51 19.10
N ALA A 193 11.30 -8.98 20.00
CA ALA A 193 12.75 -9.23 20.09
C ALA A 193 13.10 -10.43 20.97
#